data_AF-A0A534FI29-F1
#
_entry.id   AF-A0A534FI29-F1
#
_cell.length_a   1.000
_cell.length_b   1.000
_cell.length_c   1.000
_cell.angle_alpha   90.00
_cell.angle_beta   90.00
_cell.angle_gamma   90.00
#
_symmetry.space_group_name_H-M   'P 1'
#
loop_
_entity.id
_entity.type
_entity.pdbx_description
1 polymer ?
#
loop_
_entity_poly.entity_id
_entity_poly.type
_entity_poly.pdbx_seq_one_letter_code
_entity_poly.pdbx_strand_id
1 'polypeptide(L)'
;LVDFYLVRKGHYSIREIFNPAGMYGRWNWRGLTAYLAGFAVMIPFFSSGLYTGPIARALGGADIAMLVGLPVAAGVYLLVCRSIDLKLDAQRAAAADVGLEPGDAPSAQTA
;
A
#
# COMPACT_ATOMS: atom_id res chain seq x y z
N LEU A 1 3.82 0.30 3.69
CA LEU A 1 4.14 -0.48 4.91
C LEU A 1 3.04 -1.49 5.24
N VAL A 2 1.81 -1.04 5.54
CA VAL A 2 0.68 -1.93 5.86
C VAL A 2 0.39 -2.93 4.74
N ASP A 3 0.39 -2.48 3.48
CA ASP A 3 0.22 -3.38 2.35
C ASP A 3 1.27 -4.50 2.32
N PHE A 4 2.53 -4.13 2.42
CA PHE A 4 3.66 -5.05 2.36
C PHE A 4 3.67 -6.05 3.53
N TYR A 5 3.44 -5.58 4.77
CA TYR A 5 3.57 -6.41 5.97
C TYR A 5 2.29 -7.17 6.36
N LEU A 6 1.12 -6.54 6.22
CA LEU A 6 -0.14 -7.11 6.70
C LEU A 6 -0.98 -7.73 5.59
N VAL A 7 -0.97 -7.15 4.39
CA VAL A 7 -1.88 -7.55 3.30
C VAL A 7 -1.20 -8.56 2.37
N ARG A 8 -0.16 -8.15 1.63
CA ARG A 8 0.47 -8.93 0.57
C ARG A 8 1.66 -9.76 1.04
N LYS A 9 2.15 -9.53 2.27
CA LYS A 9 3.23 -10.29 2.91
C LYS A 9 4.48 -10.49 2.03
N GLY A 10 4.78 -9.51 1.18
CA GLY A 10 5.94 -9.56 0.27
C GLY A 10 5.71 -10.28 -1.08
N HIS A 11 4.51 -10.79 -1.38
CA HIS A 11 4.22 -11.37 -2.69
C HIS A 11 3.84 -10.28 -3.70
N TYR A 12 4.84 -9.81 -4.47
CA TYR A 12 4.65 -8.87 -5.57
C TYR A 12 5.37 -9.38 -6.82
N SER A 13 4.74 -9.23 -7.99
CA SER A 13 5.44 -9.45 -9.26
C SER A 13 6.26 -8.24 -9.66
N ILE A 14 7.53 -8.47 -10.00
CA ILE A 14 8.44 -7.43 -10.51
C ILE A 14 8.07 -7.07 -11.95
N ARG A 15 7.76 -8.05 -12.81
CA ARG A 15 7.39 -7.79 -14.22
C ARG A 15 6.13 -6.97 -14.35
N GLU A 16 5.14 -7.27 -13.52
CA GLU A 16 3.85 -6.57 -13.55
C GLU A 16 3.94 -5.14 -13.03
N ILE A 17 4.94 -4.80 -12.20
CA ILE A 17 5.21 -3.40 -11.77
C ILE A 17 5.58 -2.53 -12.97
N PHE A 18 6.29 -3.08 -13.96
CA PHE A 18 6.67 -2.37 -15.18
C PHE A 18 5.60 -2.45 -16.29
N ASN A 19 4.55 -3.24 -16.10
CA ASN A 19 3.45 -3.37 -17.06
C ASN A 19 2.32 -2.37 -16.74
N PRO A 20 2.16 -1.27 -17.52
CA PRO A 20 1.10 -0.28 -17.28
C PRO A 20 -0.32 -0.83 -17.52
N ALA A 21 -0.46 -1.96 -18.22
CA ALA A 21 -1.70 -2.70 -18.40
C ALA A 21 -1.79 -3.96 -17.53
N GLY A 22 -0.83 -4.12 -16.61
CA GLY A 22 -0.71 -5.28 -15.72
C GLY A 22 -1.67 -5.27 -14.53
N MET A 23 -1.52 -6.26 -13.65
CA MET A 23 -2.36 -6.52 -12.48
C MET A 23 -2.53 -5.32 -11.54
N TYR A 24 -1.53 -4.44 -11.49
CA TYR A 24 -1.55 -3.25 -10.64
C TYR A 24 -2.29 -2.07 -11.28
N GLY A 25 -2.49 -2.11 -12.60
CA GLY A 25 -3.03 -1.01 -13.39
C GLY A 25 -2.23 0.29 -13.26
N ARG A 26 -2.74 1.36 -13.88
CA ARG A 26 -2.08 2.67 -13.84
C ARG A 26 -2.39 3.47 -12.56
N TRP A 27 -3.45 3.12 -11.84
CA TRP A 27 -3.93 3.84 -10.65
C TRP A 27 -4.27 2.88 -9.53
N ASN A 28 -3.50 2.92 -8.44
CA ASN A 28 -3.82 2.21 -7.21
C ASN A 28 -4.86 3.00 -6.41
N TRP A 29 -6.12 2.95 -6.85
CA TRP A 29 -7.24 3.63 -6.19
C TRP A 29 -7.34 3.28 -4.70
N ARG A 30 -6.99 2.05 -4.32
CA ARG A 30 -7.03 1.61 -2.92
C ARG A 30 -6.01 2.32 -2.04
N GLY A 31 -4.77 2.45 -2.55
CA GLY A 31 -3.73 3.24 -1.90
C GLY A 31 -4.10 4.72 -1.84
N LEU A 32 -4.66 5.26 -2.92
CA LEU A 32 -5.07 6.66 -2.99
C LEU A 32 -6.21 6.99 -2.00
N THR A 33 -7.22 6.12 -1.88
CA THR A 33 -8.30 6.26 -0.89
C THR A 33 -7.78 6.22 0.53
N ALA A 34 -6.88 5.29 0.86
CA ALA A 34 -6.28 5.22 2.19
C ALA A 34 -5.43 6.44 2.53
N TYR A 35 -4.66 6.94 1.55
CA TYR A 35 -3.87 8.17 1.69
C TYR A 35 -4.77 9.38 1.93
N LEU A 36 -5.80 9.57 1.10
CA LEU A 36 -6.74 10.69 1.22
C LEU A 36 -7.50 10.64 2.54
N ALA A 37 -7.96 9.46 2.97
CA ALA A 37 -8.66 9.30 4.25
C ALA A 37 -7.75 9.59 5.44
N GLY A 38 -6.52 9.04 5.44
CA GLY A 38 -5.53 9.33 6.47
C GLY A 38 -5.18 10.81 6.54
N PHE A 39 -4.95 11.45 5.39
CA PHE A 39 -4.65 12.87 5.29
C PHE A 39 -5.82 13.73 5.78
N ALA A 40 -7.06 13.43 5.37
CA ALA A 40 -8.25 14.15 5.80
C ALA A 40 -8.43 14.09 7.33
N VAL A 41 -8.13 12.95 7.95
CA VAL A 41 -8.16 12.80 9.40
C VAL A 41 -6.99 13.51 10.08
N MET A 42 -5.82 13.66 9.44
CA MET A 42 -4.70 14.43 10.02
C MET A 42 -5.01 15.93 10.13
N ILE A 43 -5.77 16.51 9.21
CA ILE A 43 -6.07 17.96 9.15
C ILE A 43 -6.50 18.55 10.52
N PRO A 44 -7.50 17.99 11.23
CA PRO A 44 -7.92 18.55 12.53
C PRO A 44 -6.92 18.37 13.68
N PHE A 45 -5.92 17.48 13.53
CA PHE A 45 -4.92 17.15 14.55
C PHE A 45 -3.56 17.81 14.32
N PHE A 46 -3.36 18.50 13.19
CA PHE A 46 -2.10 19.19 12.92
C PHE A 46 -1.89 20.35 13.91
N SER A 47 -0.67 20.41 14.46
CA SER A 47 -0.20 21.51 15.28
C SER A 47 1.12 22.04 14.71
N SER A 48 1.02 23.08 13.89
CA SER A 48 2.16 23.81 13.34
C SER A 48 2.11 25.27 13.78
N GLY A 49 3.26 25.95 13.79
CA GLY A 49 3.35 27.37 14.15
C GLY A 49 2.50 28.30 13.26
N LEU A 50 2.09 27.84 12.07
CA LEU A 50 1.23 28.56 11.13
C LEU A 50 -0.25 28.09 11.16
N TYR A 51 -0.54 26.91 11.69
CA TYR A 51 -1.89 26.33 11.71
C TYR A 51 -2.04 25.33 12.86
N THR A 52 -3.02 25.58 13.74
CA THR A 52 -3.39 24.67 14.82
C THR A 52 -4.84 24.24 14.62
N GLY A 53 -5.03 22.94 14.36
CA GLY A 53 -6.35 22.35 14.21
C GLY A 53 -7.20 22.45 15.49
N PRO A 54 -8.53 22.34 15.39
CA PRO A 54 -9.44 22.47 16.53
C PRO A 54 -9.17 21.44 17.64
N ILE A 55 -8.77 20.21 17.27
CA ILE A 55 -8.44 19.17 18.23
C ILE A 55 -7.03 19.39 18.81
N ALA A 56 -6.05 19.77 17.98
CA ALA A 56 -4.71 20.14 18.45
C ALA A 56 -4.74 21.30 19.46
N ARG A 57 -5.63 22.29 19.25
CA ARG A 57 -5.83 23.41 20.16
C ARG A 57 -6.40 22.98 21.52
N ALA A 58 -7.30 21.99 21.52
CA ALA A 58 -7.85 21.41 22.75
C ALA A 58 -6.80 20.58 23.54
N LEU A 59 -5.80 20.01 22.85
CA LEU A 59 -4.68 19.29 23.44
C LEU A 59 -3.49 20.17 23.88
N GLY A 60 -3.65 21.50 23.86
CA GLY A 60 -2.58 22.42 24.28
C GLY A 60 -1.47 22.62 23.25
N GLY A 61 -1.73 22.35 21.97
CA GLY A 61 -0.78 22.56 20.88
C GLY A 61 0.16 21.38 20.62
N ALA A 62 -0.10 20.20 21.19
CA ALA A 62 0.63 18.98 20.84
C ALA A 62 0.25 18.47 19.44
N ASP A 63 1.26 18.15 18.61
CA ASP A 63 1.04 17.50 17.32
C ASP A 63 0.89 15.98 17.51
N ILE A 64 -0.34 15.49 17.36
CA ILE A 64 -0.66 14.06 17.38
C ILE A 64 -1.19 13.57 16.03
N ALA A 65 -1.06 14.37 14.97
CA ALA A 65 -1.59 14.06 13.65
C ALA A 65 -0.98 12.77 13.09
N MET A 66 0.33 12.59 13.24
CA MET A 66 1.01 11.37 12.77
C MET A 66 0.53 10.12 13.54
N LEU A 67 0.35 10.25 14.85
CA LEU A 67 -0.11 9.17 15.75
C LEU A 67 -1.53 8.70 15.42
N VAL A 68 -2.41 9.60 14.97
CA VAL A 68 -3.79 9.27 14.59
C VAL A 68 -3.90 8.88 13.12
N GLY A 69 -3.24 9.64 12.24
CA GLY A 69 -3.37 9.47 10.80
C GLY A 69 -2.75 8.18 10.27
N LEU A 70 -1.64 7.70 10.85
CA LEU A 70 -1.05 6.40 10.47
C LEU A 70 -1.98 5.22 10.75
N PRO A 71 -2.54 5.02 11.96
CA PRO A 71 -3.47 3.93 12.22
C PRO A 71 -4.77 4.07 11.41
N VAL A 72 -5.26 5.29 11.16
CA VAL A 72 -6.45 5.49 10.32
C VAL A 72 -6.16 5.11 8.87
N ALA A 73 -5.07 5.59 8.28
CA ALA A 73 -4.66 5.21 6.92
C ALA A 73 -4.47 3.68 6.82
N ALA A 74 -3.86 3.06 7.84
CA ALA A 74 -3.70 1.62 7.93
C ALA A 74 -5.05 0.89 7.95
N GLY A 75 -5.98 1.29 8.82
CA GLY A 75 -7.29 0.69 8.96
C GLY A 75 -8.13 0.82 7.69
N VAL A 76 -8.16 2.01 7.08
CA VAL A 76 -8.86 2.24 5.81
C VAL A 76 -8.25 1.39 4.69
N TYR A 77 -6.92 1.32 4.61
CA TYR A 77 -6.25 0.47 3.63
C TYR A 77 -6.63 -1.01 3.80
N LEU A 78 -6.64 -1.51 5.04
CA LEU A 78 -7.05 -2.89 5.34
C LEU A 78 -8.51 -3.14 4.94
N LEU A 79 -9.42 -2.22 5.23
CA LEU A 79 -10.83 -2.34 4.85
C LEU A 79 -11.02 -2.38 3.34
N VAL A 80 -10.35 -1.48 2.61
CA VAL A 80 -10.45 -1.40 1.15
C VAL A 80 -9.78 -2.62 0.47
N CYS A 81 -8.67 -3.10 1.02
CA CYS A 81 -7.97 -4.29 0.52
C CYS A 81 -8.64 -5.61 0.90
N ARG A 82 -9.60 -5.62 1.84
CA ARG A 82 -10.39 -6.82 2.17
C ARG A 82 -11.22 -7.35 0.99
N SER A 83 -11.47 -6.51 -0.02
CA SER A 83 -12.12 -6.89 -1.29
C SER A 83 -11.20 -7.59 -2.29
N ILE A 84 -9.89 -7.67 -2.02
CA ILE A 84 -8.91 -8.26 -2.94
C ILE A 84 -8.77 -9.75 -2.64
N ASP A 85 -8.84 -10.57 -3.68
CA ASP A 85 -8.42 -11.97 -3.57
C ASP A 85 -6.89 -12.05 -3.64
N LEU A 86 -6.27 -12.05 -2.46
CA LEU A 86 -4.83 -12.11 -2.29
C LEU A 86 -4.23 -13.41 -2.85
N LYS A 87 -5.00 -14.50 -2.89
CA LYS A 87 -4.52 -15.79 -3.43
C LYS A 87 -4.44 -15.71 -4.95
N LEU A 88 -5.46 -15.15 -5.59
CA LEU A 88 -5.47 -14.93 -7.04
C LEU A 88 -4.37 -13.95 -7.47
N ASP A 89 -4.19 -12.86 -6.73
CA ASP A 89 -3.11 -11.89 -6.98
C ASP A 89 -1.72 -12.54 -6.82
N ALA A 90 -1.52 -13.36 -5.79
CA ALA A 90 -0.25 -14.07 -5.57
C ALA A 90 0.02 -15.11 -6.68
N GLN A 91 -1.00 -15.83 -7.14
CA GLN A 91 -0.87 -16.78 -8.25
C GLN A 91 -0.53 -16.08 -9.57
N ARG A 92 -1.17 -14.94 -9.86
CA ARG A 92 -0.86 -14.11 -11.05
C ARG A 92 0.54 -13.54 -10.98
N ALA A 93 0.95 -13.07 -9.80
CA ALA A 93 2.29 -12.57 -9.59
C ALA A 93 3.34 -13.66 -9.82
N ALA A 94 3.14 -14.85 -9.25
CA ALA A 94 4.02 -16.00 -9.45
C ALA A 94 4.08 -16.44 -10.93
N ALA A 95 2.93 -16.46 -11.62
CA ALA A 95 2.88 -16.82 -13.04
C ALA A 95 3.58 -15.81 -13.94
N ALA A 96 3.47 -14.51 -13.64
CA ALA A 96 4.13 -13.45 -14.41
C ALA A 96 5.66 -13.47 -14.24
N ASP A 97 6.12 -13.83 -13.04
CA ASP A 97 7.53 -13.80 -12.65
C ASP A 97 8.29 -15.10 -12.99
N VAL A 98 7.64 -16.10 -13.59
CA VAL A 98 8.31 -17.33 -14.08
C VAL A 98 9.47 -16.97 -15.03
N GLY A 99 10.66 -17.48 -14.73
CA GLY A 99 11.86 -17.26 -15.54
C GLY A 99 12.52 -15.89 -15.34
N LEU A 100 12.25 -15.18 -14.25
CA LEU A 100 13.05 -14.02 -13.82
C LEU A 100 14.36 -14.43 -13.14
N GLU A 101 14.36 -15.55 -12.43
CA GLU A 101 15.58 -16.03 -11.77
C GLU A 101 16.50 -16.69 -12.79
N PRO A 102 17.82 -16.41 -12.77
CA PRO A 102 18.78 -17.02 -13.69
C PRO A 102 18.80 -18.55 -13.70
N GLY A 103 18.26 -19.20 -12.66
CA GLY A 103 18.17 -20.66 -12.51
C GLY A 103 16.88 -21.31 -13.03
N ASP A 104 15.87 -20.53 -13.43
CA ASP A 104 14.56 -21.04 -13.90
C ASP A 104 14.51 -21.28 -15.42
N ALA A 105 15.59 -20.97 -16.15
CA ALA A 105 15.69 -21.32 -17.55
C ALA A 105 15.66 -22.86 -17.68
N PRO A 106 14.76 -23.45 -18.49
CA PRO A 106 14.79 -24.90 -18.72
C PRO A 106 16.20 -25.24 -19.19
N SER A 107 16.89 -26.08 -18.43
CA SER A 107 18.22 -26.55 -18.78
C SER A 107 18.14 -27.05 -20.22
N ALA A 108 18.83 -26.34 -21.12
CA ALA A 108 18.96 -26.77 -22.49
C ALA A 108 19.50 -28.20 -22.41
N GLN A 109 18.64 -29.17 -22.71
CA GLN A 109 19.04 -30.56 -22.90
C GLN A 109 19.95 -30.54 -24.12
N THR A 110 21.25 -30.35 -23.88
CA THR A 110 22.30 -30.60 -24.86
C THR A 110 22.30 -32.10 -25.11
N ALA A 111 21.85 -32.43 -26.32
CA ALA A 111 21.97 -33.73 -26.97
C ALA A 111 23.44 -34.10 -27.21
#